data_AF-A0A7W0VQ63-F1
#
_entry.id   AF-A0A7W0VQ63-F1
#
_cell.length_a   1.000
_cell.length_b   1.000
_cell.length_c   1.000
_cell.angle_alpha   90.00
_cell.angle_beta   90.00
_cell.angle_gamma   90.00
#
_symmetry.space_group_name_H-M   'P 1'
#
loop_
_entity.id
_entity.type
_entity.pdbx_description
1 polymer ?
#
loop_
_entity_poly.entity_id
_entity_poly.type
_entity_poly.pdbx_seq_one_letter_code
_entity_poly.pdbx_strand_id
1 'polypeptide(L)'
;MIEERLTRLAALRGDPAKGIPVTAWATNLDDIDRDLLLRAAIEVVRALMIPEWESKRREDRRPQIALEATEAWLAAKNADTLAVAKTAAKDCTAARNETFGTDHRIPEAARACAWAAGAKDNTHIWDGLQAIEEDLLARIALVAEFHRVPEVRKAILASLRKVLAPPPAAASPTSTGPVPYA
;
A
#
# COMPACT_ATOMS: atom_id res chain seq x y z
N MET A 1 4.35 16.64 -11.41
CA MET A 1 3.93 15.33 -11.95
C MET A 1 4.08 14.25 -10.88
N ILE A 2 3.26 13.19 -10.87
CA ILE A 2 3.39 12.10 -9.86
C ILE A 2 4.75 11.40 -9.93
N GLU A 3 5.29 11.22 -11.15
CA GLU A 3 6.60 10.61 -11.37
C GLU A 3 7.75 11.39 -10.72
N GLU A 4 7.72 12.72 -10.75
CA GLU A 4 8.72 13.54 -10.09
C GLU A 4 8.67 13.35 -8.56
N ARG A 5 7.47 13.20 -8.00
CA ARG A 5 7.26 12.99 -6.56
C ARG A 5 7.81 11.63 -6.13
N LEU A 6 7.49 10.56 -6.88
CA LEU A 6 8.03 9.23 -6.62
C LEU A 6 9.56 9.19 -6.81
N THR A 7 10.09 9.92 -7.79
CA THR A 7 11.54 10.05 -8.00
C THR A 7 12.22 10.76 -6.82
N ARG A 8 11.62 11.84 -6.29
CA ARG A 8 12.11 12.51 -5.08
C ARG A 8 12.12 11.57 -3.89
N LEU A 9 11.03 10.83 -3.66
CA LEU A 9 10.94 9.83 -2.59
C LEU A 9 12.02 8.75 -2.74
N ALA A 10 12.27 8.26 -3.95
CA ALA A 10 13.32 7.27 -4.22
C ALA A 10 14.72 7.77 -3.83
N ALA A 11 14.99 9.05 -4.04
CA ALA A 11 16.29 9.67 -3.80
C ALA A 11 16.55 10.01 -2.31
N LEU A 12 15.54 9.99 -1.46
CA LEU A 12 15.71 10.31 -0.04
C LEU A 12 16.59 9.27 0.66
N ARG A 13 17.52 9.73 1.50
CA ARG A 13 18.23 8.84 2.42
C ARG A 13 17.31 8.56 3.61
N GLY A 14 16.87 7.33 3.75
CA GLY A 14 16.10 6.86 4.92
C GLY A 14 17.00 6.30 6.01
N ASP A 15 16.41 6.05 7.17
CA ASP A 15 17.00 5.26 8.23
C ASP A 15 17.03 3.76 7.82
N PRO A 16 18.10 3.01 8.11
CA PRO A 16 18.20 1.60 7.73
C PRO A 16 17.15 0.68 8.38
N ALA A 17 16.58 1.06 9.52
CA ALA A 17 15.56 0.29 10.23
C ALA A 17 14.16 0.91 10.06
N LYS A 18 14.08 2.24 9.93
CA LYS A 18 12.83 2.99 9.90
C LYS A 18 12.45 3.56 8.54
N GLY A 19 13.29 3.44 7.51
CA GLY A 19 12.97 4.01 6.21
C GLY A 19 12.91 5.54 6.21
N ILE A 20 12.14 6.13 5.29
CA ILE A 20 11.94 7.59 5.28
C ILE A 20 10.88 7.97 6.31
N PRO A 21 10.97 9.15 6.95
CA PRO A 21 9.97 9.55 7.93
C PRO A 21 8.58 9.72 7.29
N VAL A 22 7.52 9.49 8.06
CA VAL A 22 6.11 9.77 7.69
C VAL A 22 5.93 11.16 7.08
N THR A 23 6.63 12.17 7.59
CA THR A 23 6.59 13.54 7.04
C THR A 23 7.05 13.61 5.59
N ALA A 24 7.98 12.75 5.15
CA ALA A 24 8.42 12.68 3.77
C ALA A 24 7.34 12.10 2.84
N TRP A 25 6.61 11.08 3.30
CA TRP A 25 5.43 10.55 2.58
C TRP A 25 4.37 11.63 2.41
N ALA A 26 3.96 12.26 3.52
CA ALA A 26 2.97 13.34 3.51
C ALA A 26 3.40 14.51 2.61
N THR A 27 4.62 15.02 2.77
CA THR A 27 5.13 16.17 1.96
C THR A 27 5.07 15.91 0.45
N ASN A 28 5.13 14.65 0.01
CA ASN A 28 5.14 14.31 -1.41
C ASN A 28 3.77 13.87 -1.96
N LEU A 29 2.87 13.39 -1.11
CA LEU A 29 1.65 12.68 -1.54
C LEU A 29 0.35 13.20 -0.89
N ASP A 30 0.39 14.12 0.07
CA ASP A 30 -0.79 14.52 0.85
C ASP A 30 -1.85 15.30 0.06
N ASP A 31 -1.47 15.88 -1.08
CA ASP A 31 -2.39 16.56 -2.00
C ASP A 31 -3.05 15.63 -3.02
N ILE A 32 -2.75 14.33 -2.99
CA ILE A 32 -3.41 13.31 -3.81
C ILE A 32 -4.79 13.01 -3.22
N ASP A 33 -5.77 12.69 -4.09
CA ASP A 33 -7.06 12.19 -3.65
C ASP A 33 -6.89 11.04 -2.66
N ARG A 34 -7.53 11.18 -1.50
CA ARG A 34 -7.37 10.26 -0.37
C ARG A 34 -7.80 8.84 -0.70
N ASP A 35 -8.86 8.66 -1.47
CA ASP A 35 -9.33 7.33 -1.84
C ASP A 35 -8.37 6.66 -2.81
N LEU A 36 -7.83 7.42 -3.78
CA LEU A 36 -6.80 6.95 -4.69
C LEU A 36 -5.52 6.56 -3.92
N LEU A 37 -5.11 7.38 -2.96
CA LEU A 37 -3.97 7.12 -2.11
C LEU A 37 -4.18 5.88 -1.22
N LEU A 38 -5.37 5.70 -0.64
CA LEU A 38 -5.71 4.51 0.14
C LEU A 38 -5.71 3.26 -0.74
N ARG A 39 -6.26 3.31 -1.96
CA ARG A 39 -6.15 2.21 -2.94
C ARG A 39 -4.69 1.89 -3.26
N ALA A 40 -3.84 2.90 -3.41
CA ALA A 40 -2.42 2.70 -3.66
C ALA A 40 -1.74 2.00 -2.47
N ALA A 41 -2.02 2.41 -1.23
CA ALA A 41 -1.49 1.74 -0.04
C ALA A 41 -1.95 0.28 0.06
N ILE A 42 -3.23 -0.01 -0.24
CA ILE A 42 -3.75 -1.38 -0.31
C ILE A 42 -2.98 -2.22 -1.33
N GLU A 43 -2.70 -1.69 -2.53
CA GLU A 43 -1.90 -2.38 -3.55
C GLU A 43 -0.47 -2.66 -3.07
N VAL A 44 0.16 -1.74 -2.33
CA VAL A 44 1.50 -1.99 -1.77
C VAL A 44 1.45 -3.15 -0.77
N VAL A 45 0.49 -3.17 0.17
CA VAL A 45 0.34 -4.26 1.14
C VAL A 45 0.08 -5.58 0.40
N ARG A 46 -0.87 -5.58 -0.55
CA ARG A 46 -1.24 -6.74 -1.35
C ARG A 46 -0.06 -7.30 -2.14
N ALA A 47 0.75 -6.45 -2.76
CA ALA A 47 1.83 -6.90 -3.61
C ALA A 47 3.07 -7.36 -2.82
N LEU A 48 3.38 -6.72 -1.69
CA LEU A 48 4.68 -6.91 -1.01
C LEU A 48 4.58 -7.65 0.32
N MET A 49 3.45 -7.55 1.02
CA MET A 49 3.30 -8.07 2.38
C MET A 49 2.48 -9.36 2.40
N ILE A 50 1.36 -9.39 1.67
CA ILE A 50 0.44 -10.53 1.67
C ILE A 50 1.10 -11.84 1.20
N PRO A 51 1.89 -11.89 0.12
CA PRO A 51 2.51 -13.15 -0.31
C PRO A 51 3.43 -13.77 0.74
N GLU A 52 4.12 -12.93 1.52
CA GLU A 52 4.94 -13.38 2.64
C GLU A 52 4.08 -13.94 3.78
N TRP A 53 2.99 -13.25 4.11
CA TRP A 53 2.09 -13.70 5.14
C TRP A 53 1.50 -15.07 4.80
N GLU A 54 1.06 -15.25 3.55
CA GLU A 54 0.49 -16.51 3.07
C GLU A 54 1.50 -17.65 3.05
N SER A 55 2.78 -17.36 2.76
CA SER A 55 3.82 -18.38 2.74
C SER A 55 4.08 -18.98 4.14
N LYS A 56 3.92 -18.16 5.19
CA LYS A 56 4.13 -18.55 6.60
C LYS A 56 2.83 -18.95 7.33
N ARG A 57 1.70 -18.37 6.95
CA ARG A 57 0.41 -18.42 7.67
C ARG A 57 -0.76 -18.55 6.71
N ARG A 58 -0.73 -19.59 5.87
CA ARG A 58 -1.74 -19.84 4.81
C ARG A 58 -3.20 -19.80 5.30
N GLU A 59 -3.48 -20.24 6.53
CA GLU A 59 -4.84 -20.27 7.07
C GLU A 59 -5.29 -18.93 7.67
N ASP A 60 -4.35 -18.03 7.96
CA ASP A 60 -4.64 -16.75 8.57
C ASP A 60 -4.96 -15.69 7.51
N ARG A 61 -6.25 -15.51 7.23
CA ARG A 61 -6.72 -14.54 6.22
C ARG A 61 -6.96 -13.13 6.77
N ARG A 62 -6.65 -12.85 8.04
CA ARG A 62 -7.02 -11.57 8.68
C ARG A 62 -6.48 -10.34 7.92
N PRO A 63 -5.21 -10.28 7.47
CA PRO A 63 -4.72 -9.16 6.67
C PRO A 63 -5.46 -8.99 5.34
N GLN A 64 -5.73 -10.07 4.61
CA GLN A 64 -6.43 -10.05 3.33
C GLN A 64 -7.86 -9.54 3.51
N ILE A 65 -8.58 -10.06 4.51
CA ILE A 65 -9.96 -9.65 4.84
C ILE A 65 -10.01 -8.16 5.16
N ALA A 66 -9.01 -7.62 5.86
CA ALA A 66 -8.93 -6.18 6.14
C ALA A 66 -8.77 -5.34 4.87
N LEU A 67 -7.95 -5.78 3.91
CA LEU A 67 -7.82 -5.09 2.62
C LEU A 67 -9.13 -5.16 1.81
N GLU A 68 -9.72 -6.35 1.70
CA GLU A 68 -11.00 -6.58 0.98
C GLU A 68 -12.13 -5.74 1.58
N ALA A 69 -12.24 -5.68 2.91
CA ALA A 69 -13.23 -4.86 3.61
C ALA A 69 -13.02 -3.36 3.37
N THR A 70 -11.76 -2.92 3.30
CA THR A 70 -11.42 -1.52 2.99
C THR A 70 -11.80 -1.15 1.56
N GLU A 71 -11.57 -2.04 0.60
CA GLU A 71 -12.00 -1.86 -0.79
C GLU A 71 -13.52 -1.83 -0.94
N ALA A 72 -14.23 -2.72 -0.23
CA ALA A 72 -15.70 -2.70 -0.19
C ALA A 72 -16.23 -1.36 0.36
N TRP A 73 -15.59 -0.82 1.41
CA TRP A 73 -15.90 0.52 1.90
C TRP A 73 -15.57 1.62 0.89
N LEU A 74 -14.44 1.56 0.20
CA LEU A 74 -14.09 2.52 -0.85
C LEU A 74 -15.08 2.52 -2.02
N ALA A 75 -15.70 1.37 -2.31
CA ALA A 75 -16.70 1.23 -3.36
C ALA A 75 -18.09 1.75 -2.93
N ALA A 76 -18.53 1.44 -1.70
CA ALA A 76 -19.90 1.71 -1.26
C ALA A 76 -20.05 2.93 -0.33
N LYS A 77 -19.01 3.26 0.44
CA LYS A 77 -18.92 4.37 1.40
C LYS A 77 -20.11 4.46 2.37
N ASN A 78 -20.61 3.32 2.84
CA ASN A 78 -21.75 3.25 3.75
C ASN A 78 -21.35 2.75 5.15
N ALA A 79 -22.28 2.86 6.10
CA ALA A 79 -22.04 2.51 7.51
C ALA A 79 -21.74 1.01 7.70
N ASP A 80 -22.38 0.13 6.94
CA ASP A 80 -22.22 -1.32 7.07
C ASP A 80 -20.82 -1.76 6.63
N THR A 81 -20.38 -1.31 5.45
CA THR A 81 -19.02 -1.58 4.94
C THR A 81 -17.94 -0.97 5.83
N LEU A 82 -18.21 0.21 6.41
CA LEU A 82 -17.32 0.81 7.40
C LEU A 82 -17.23 -0.02 8.69
N ALA A 83 -18.35 -0.56 9.16
CA ALA A 83 -18.37 -1.43 10.34
C ALA A 83 -17.56 -2.73 10.09
N VAL A 84 -17.69 -3.31 8.90
CA VAL A 84 -16.90 -4.49 8.49
C VAL A 84 -15.40 -4.18 8.46
N ALA A 85 -14.99 -3.05 7.85
CA ALA A 85 -13.59 -2.63 7.84
C ALA A 85 -13.04 -2.43 9.26
N LYS A 86 -13.81 -1.83 10.16
CA LYS A 86 -13.41 -1.66 11.57
C LYS A 86 -13.29 -2.98 12.32
N THR A 87 -14.15 -3.96 12.05
CA THR A 87 -14.03 -5.30 12.63
C THR A 87 -12.77 -6.00 12.12
N ALA A 88 -12.52 -5.97 10.81
CA ALA A 88 -11.30 -6.55 10.23
C ALA A 88 -10.01 -5.88 10.76
N ALA A 89 -10.04 -4.58 11.04
CA ALA A 89 -8.94 -3.87 11.70
C ALA A 89 -8.70 -4.38 13.14
N LYS A 90 -9.75 -4.72 13.89
CA LYS A 90 -9.61 -5.34 15.23
C LYS A 90 -9.01 -6.74 15.11
N ASP A 91 -9.43 -7.54 14.15
CA ASP A 91 -8.87 -8.87 13.91
C ASP A 91 -7.38 -8.80 13.55
N CYS A 92 -6.98 -7.82 12.74
CA CYS A 92 -5.56 -7.54 12.49
C CYS A 92 -4.81 -7.07 13.73
N THR A 93 -5.47 -6.41 14.69
CA THR A 93 -4.85 -6.08 15.99
C THR A 93 -4.54 -7.35 16.78
N ALA A 94 -5.45 -8.32 16.78
CA ALA A 94 -5.22 -9.63 17.41
C ALA A 94 -4.06 -10.36 16.71
N ALA A 95 -4.09 -10.44 15.38
CA ALA A 95 -3.02 -11.04 14.59
C ALA A 95 -1.65 -10.42 14.90
N ARG A 96 -1.56 -9.08 14.91
CA ARG A 96 -0.34 -8.34 15.24
C ARG A 96 0.19 -8.70 16.63
N ASN A 97 -0.69 -8.87 17.61
CA ASN A 97 -0.28 -9.20 18.98
C ASN A 97 0.20 -10.66 19.09
N GLU A 98 -0.44 -11.59 18.37
CA GLU A 98 -0.02 -13.00 18.29
C GLU A 98 1.33 -13.18 17.59
N THR A 99 1.68 -12.25 16.70
CA THR A 99 2.92 -12.28 15.92
C THR A 99 3.92 -11.22 16.38
N PHE A 100 3.74 -10.64 17.57
CA PHE A 100 4.60 -9.57 18.05
C PHE A 100 6.07 -10.02 18.10
N GLY A 101 6.96 -9.22 17.51
CA GLY A 101 8.38 -9.56 17.34
C GLY A 101 8.72 -10.29 16.03
N THR A 102 7.76 -10.92 15.35
CA THR A 102 7.99 -11.66 14.09
C THR A 102 6.82 -11.50 13.13
N ASP A 103 7.00 -10.79 12.02
CA ASP A 103 5.95 -10.56 10.99
C ASP A 103 4.76 -9.68 11.44
N HIS A 104 4.73 -9.15 12.67
CA HIS A 104 3.65 -8.27 13.17
C HIS A 104 3.37 -7.03 12.32
N ARG A 105 4.34 -6.58 11.52
CA ARG A 105 4.17 -5.41 10.65
C ARG A 105 3.23 -5.68 9.48
N ILE A 106 3.06 -6.92 9.05
CA ILE A 106 2.12 -7.28 7.99
C ILE A 106 0.65 -7.03 8.42
N PRO A 107 0.14 -7.61 9.52
CA PRO A 107 -1.18 -7.27 10.01
C PRO A 107 -1.27 -5.82 10.47
N GLU A 108 -0.19 -5.18 10.93
CA GLU A 108 -0.20 -3.75 11.24
C GLU A 108 -0.46 -2.87 10.00
N ALA A 109 0.20 -3.14 8.87
CA ALA A 109 -0.02 -2.40 7.63
C ALA A 109 -1.45 -2.57 7.09
N ALA A 110 -1.96 -3.82 7.09
CA ALA A 110 -3.35 -4.10 6.70
C ALA A 110 -4.37 -3.43 7.64
N ARG A 111 -4.10 -3.47 8.95
CA ARG A 111 -4.88 -2.77 9.98
C ARG A 111 -4.94 -1.27 9.73
N ALA A 112 -3.81 -0.65 9.37
CA ALA A 112 -3.72 0.77 9.12
C ALA A 112 -4.59 1.17 7.90
N CYS A 113 -4.58 0.38 6.83
CA CYS A 113 -5.48 0.56 5.69
C CYS A 113 -6.96 0.49 6.12
N ALA A 114 -7.31 -0.50 6.94
CA ALA A 114 -8.69 -0.65 7.43
C ALA A 114 -9.12 0.46 8.40
N TRP A 115 -8.22 1.00 9.23
CA TRP A 115 -8.52 2.19 10.05
C TRP A 115 -8.61 3.48 9.22
N ALA A 116 -7.93 3.55 8.08
CA ALA A 116 -8.11 4.65 7.15
C ALA A 116 -9.52 4.66 6.54
N ALA A 117 -10.26 3.54 6.56
CA ALA A 117 -11.67 3.55 6.19
C ALA A 117 -12.47 4.49 7.12
N GLY A 118 -13.10 5.51 6.55
CA GLY A 118 -13.89 6.49 7.29
C GLY A 118 -13.11 7.45 8.20
N ALA A 119 -11.77 7.43 8.20
CA ALA A 119 -10.97 8.44 8.87
C ALA A 119 -10.98 9.77 8.10
N LYS A 120 -10.76 10.88 8.81
CA LYS A 120 -10.84 12.24 8.26
C LYS A 120 -9.56 12.71 7.58
N ASP A 121 -8.44 12.08 7.92
CA ASP A 121 -7.11 12.44 7.43
C ASP A 121 -6.36 11.20 6.89
N ASN A 122 -5.12 11.43 6.46
CA ASN A 122 -4.25 10.43 5.85
C ASN A 122 -3.33 9.74 6.87
N THR A 123 -3.47 10.01 8.16
CA THR A 123 -2.53 9.53 9.21
C THR A 123 -2.33 8.02 9.14
N HIS A 124 -3.43 7.26 9.09
CA HIS A 124 -3.38 5.80 9.02
C HIS A 124 -2.82 5.26 7.70
N ILE A 125 -2.93 6.02 6.60
CA ILE A 125 -2.29 5.64 5.34
C ILE A 125 -0.77 5.74 5.49
N TRP A 126 -0.29 6.82 6.10
CA TRP A 126 1.14 7.03 6.35
C TRP A 126 1.71 6.00 7.32
N ASP A 127 0.99 5.71 8.39
CA ASP A 127 1.36 4.63 9.33
C ASP A 127 1.47 3.28 8.61
N GLY A 128 0.55 3.01 7.67
CA GLY A 128 0.58 1.81 6.84
C GLY A 128 1.82 1.74 5.95
N LEU A 129 2.12 2.81 5.21
CA LEU A 129 3.33 2.87 4.35
C LEU A 129 4.61 2.75 5.18
N GLN A 130 4.65 3.38 6.35
CA GLN A 130 5.75 3.28 7.30
C GLN A 130 5.97 1.84 7.77
N ALA A 131 4.89 1.15 8.19
CA ALA A 131 4.96 -0.24 8.62
C ALA A 131 5.45 -1.19 7.51
N ILE A 132 5.07 -0.92 6.25
CA ILE A 132 5.56 -1.67 5.09
C ILE A 132 7.07 -1.47 4.92
N GLU A 133 7.54 -0.21 4.91
CA GLU A 133 8.97 0.06 4.72
C GLU A 133 9.80 -0.55 5.86
N GLU A 134 9.35 -0.41 7.10
CA GLU A 134 10.01 -1.00 8.28
C GLU A 134 10.11 -2.52 8.21
N ASP A 135 9.05 -3.21 7.80
CA ASP A 135 9.08 -4.67 7.68
C ASP A 135 10.05 -5.14 6.59
N LEU A 136 9.99 -4.53 5.41
CA LEU A 136 10.85 -4.89 4.29
C LEU A 136 12.33 -4.60 4.59
N LEU A 137 12.61 -3.51 5.29
CA LEU A 137 13.96 -3.19 5.77
C LEU A 137 14.43 -4.17 6.86
N ALA A 138 13.56 -4.54 7.80
CA ALA A 138 13.88 -5.53 8.82
C ALA A 138 14.23 -6.89 8.19
N ARG A 139 13.52 -7.31 7.15
CA ARG A 139 13.83 -8.55 6.40
C ARG A 139 15.21 -8.51 5.76
N ILE A 140 15.57 -7.39 5.13
CA ILE A 140 16.91 -7.19 4.57
C ILE A 140 17.98 -7.23 5.67
N ALA A 141 17.70 -6.58 6.81
CA ALA A 141 18.63 -6.55 7.93
C ALA A 141 18.88 -7.95 8.51
N LEU A 142 17.85 -8.81 8.57
CA LEU A 142 17.97 -10.20 9.03
C LEU A 142 18.93 -11.04 8.17
N VAL A 143 19.05 -10.74 6.87
CA VAL A 143 19.98 -11.41 5.95
C VAL A 143 21.26 -10.60 5.67
N ALA A 144 21.48 -9.50 6.39
CA ALA A 144 22.62 -8.59 6.25
C ALA A 144 22.80 -7.99 4.82
N GLU A 145 21.73 -7.89 4.04
CA GLU A 145 21.78 -7.41 2.64
C GLU A 145 21.54 -5.89 2.51
N PHE A 146 22.17 -5.07 3.37
CA PHE A 146 21.90 -3.61 3.45
C PHE A 146 22.04 -2.84 2.12
N HIS A 147 22.78 -3.39 1.15
CA HIS A 147 22.89 -2.83 -0.20
C HIS A 147 21.56 -2.84 -0.98
N ARG A 148 20.57 -3.65 -0.55
CA ARG A 148 19.24 -3.78 -1.18
C ARG A 148 18.20 -2.79 -0.67
N VAL A 149 18.55 -1.92 0.28
CA VAL A 149 17.65 -0.85 0.78
C VAL A 149 17.03 -0.02 -0.36
N PRO A 150 17.78 0.38 -1.41
CA PRO A 150 17.19 1.08 -2.56
C PRO A 150 16.20 0.23 -3.36
N GLU A 151 16.35 -1.09 -3.39
CA GLU A 151 15.45 -2.01 -4.09
C GLU A 151 14.09 -2.08 -3.39
N VAL A 152 14.08 -2.14 -2.06
CA VAL A 152 12.83 -2.10 -1.27
C VAL A 152 12.06 -0.84 -1.55
N ARG A 153 12.73 0.33 -1.53
CA ARG A 153 12.03 1.58 -1.84
C ARG A 153 11.52 1.62 -3.26
N LYS A 154 12.30 1.13 -4.23
CA LYS A 154 11.85 1.01 -5.63
C LYS A 154 10.62 0.09 -5.75
N ALA A 155 10.56 -1.01 -5.01
CA ALA A 155 9.42 -1.93 -5.01
C ALA A 155 8.15 -1.26 -4.45
N ILE A 156 8.25 -0.56 -3.31
CA ILE A 156 7.14 0.21 -2.74
C ILE A 156 6.63 1.25 -3.74
N LEU A 157 7.54 2.05 -4.30
CA LEU A 157 7.20 3.11 -5.25
C LEU A 157 6.64 2.54 -6.57
N ALA A 158 7.13 1.38 -7.01
CA ALA A 158 6.57 0.68 -8.18
C ALA A 158 5.14 0.23 -7.94
N SER A 159 4.82 -0.31 -6.76
CA SER A 159 3.45 -0.68 -6.39
C SER A 159 2.54 0.54 -6.28
N LEU A 160 3.01 1.63 -5.67
CA LEU A 160 2.27 2.90 -5.63
C LEU A 160 1.99 3.43 -7.04
N ARG A 161 2.98 3.39 -7.94
CA ARG A 161 2.84 3.86 -9.32
C ARG A 161 1.72 3.15 -10.07
N LYS A 162 1.50 1.84 -9.85
CA LYS A 162 0.44 1.09 -10.54
C LYS A 162 -0.95 1.71 -10.36
N VAL A 163 -1.18 2.35 -9.22
CA VAL A 163 -2.48 2.95 -8.87
C VAL A 163 -2.46 4.46 -9.08
N LEU A 164 -1.37 5.13 -8.73
CA LEU A 164 -1.28 6.59 -8.77
C LEU A 164 -0.97 7.15 -10.17
N ALA A 165 -0.44 6.33 -11.09
CA ALA A 165 -0.21 6.78 -12.46
C ALA A 165 -1.55 6.98 -13.18
N PRO A 166 -1.70 8.05 -13.97
CA PRO A 166 -2.89 8.22 -14.80
C PRO A 166 -3.04 7.01 -15.74
N PRO A 167 -4.28 6.59 -16.03
CA PRO A 167 -4.52 5.50 -16.98
C PRO A 167 -3.84 5.83 -18.32
N PRO A 168 -3.22 4.85 -19.00
CA PRO A 168 -2.61 5.09 -20.29
C PRO A 168 -3.65 5.74 -21.21
N ALA A 169 -3.27 6.84 -21.86
CA ALA A 169 -4.16 7.55 -22.78
C ALA A 169 -4.79 6.53 -23.73
N ALA A 170 -6.12 6.50 -23.80
CA ALA A 170 -6.84 5.62 -24.70
C ALA A 170 -6.26 5.80 -26.11
N ALA A 171 -5.77 4.72 -26.71
CA ALA A 171 -5.28 4.74 -28.08
C ALA A 171 -6.37 5.38 -28.94
N SER A 172 -6.06 6.52 -29.56
CA SER A 172 -7.00 7.17 -30.46
C SER A 172 -7.45 6.15 -31.50
N PRO A 173 -8.77 5.97 -31.73
CA PRO A 173 -9.22 4.99 -32.71
C PRO A 173 -8.57 5.35 -34.05
N THR A 174 -7.74 4.44 -34.57
CA THR A 174 -7.23 4.51 -35.92
C THR A 174 -8.44 4.61 -36.84
N SER A 175 -8.66 5.80 -37.41
CA SER A 175 -9.61 6.02 -38.47
C SER A 175 -9.27 5.05 -39.61
N THR A 176 -10.00 3.96 -39.70
CA THR A 176 -10.04 3.13 -40.91
C THR A 176 -10.67 3.99 -42.00
N GLY A 177 -9.82 4.53 -42.86
CA GLY A 177 -10.25 5.23 -44.07
C GLY A 177 -11.15 4.35 -44.94
N PRO A 178 -11.95 4.96 -45.84
CA PRO A 178 -12.99 4.26 -46.58
C PRO A 178 -12.41 3.17 -47.48
N VAL A 179 -13.01 1.99 -47.41
CA VAL A 179 -12.68 0.83 -48.26
C VAL A 179 -13.09 1.15 -49.70
N PRO A 180 -12.19 1.10 -50.69
CA PRO A 180 -12.57 1.24 -52.09
C PRO A 180 -13.26 -0.05 -52.55
N TYR A 181 -14.49 0.07 -53.03
CA TYR A 181 -15.18 -1.00 -53.75
C TYR A 181 -14.46 -1.22 -55.10
N ALA A 182 -14.04 -2.46 -55.34
CA ALA A 182 -13.64 -2.98 -56.65
C ALA A 182 -14.69 -4.00 -57.12
#